data_AF-A0A429ESL7-F1
#
_entry.id   AF-A0A429ESL7-F1
#
_cell.length_a   1.000
_cell.length_b   1.000
_cell.length_c   1.000
_cell.angle_alpha   90.00
_cell.angle_beta   90.00
_cell.angle_gamma   90.00
#
_symmetry.space_group_name_H-M   'P 1'
#
loop_
_entity.id
_entity.type
_entity.pdbx_description
1 polymer ?
#
loop_
_entity_poly.entity_id
_entity_poly.type
_entity_poly.pdbx_seq_one_letter_code
_entity_poly.pdbx_strand_id
1 'polypeptide(L)'
;APTPPPTNAFSVTSGTVVAFVGGGVGALLRWAFGAGHTGTAAILAASAGLYVLAGAVATGFPRGRLGPPAVERSSARQAVGGVLDGLGDGARHLARRPQAALALGAISFHRFLYGVVLIMTLLLCRYHFTDDADAGMALFTLVLGASGAGFFVGAVLTPPAVRRLGKDAWTSGLLAAGAVGLFVLCLPFDERAWTAGAFVLGVVSQGVKLCVDATLQETVDDRFRGRVFAVYDMLFNAVFALAAAVAATLLPADGRAPLALALVIVAYGAGTVVYRATAARAPERAAVG
;
A
#
# COMPACT_ATOMS: atom_id res chain seq x y z
N ALA A 1 -27.62 -22.75 3.04
CA ALA A 1 -26.88 -22.11 1.94
C ALA A 1 -25.63 -21.47 2.53
N PRO A 2 -24.44 -21.61 1.93
CA PRO A 2 -23.27 -20.87 2.40
C PRO A 2 -23.55 -19.38 2.23
N THR A 3 -23.31 -18.59 3.29
CA THR A 3 -23.44 -17.14 3.25
C THR A 3 -22.47 -16.58 2.19
N PRO A 4 -22.91 -15.67 1.32
CA PRO A 4 -22.00 -15.04 0.38
C PRO A 4 -20.88 -14.33 1.16
N PRO A 5 -19.63 -14.35 0.65
CA PRO A 5 -18.54 -13.63 1.31
C PRO A 5 -18.91 -12.15 1.46
N PRO A 6 -18.48 -11.48 2.55
CA PRO A 6 -18.83 -10.09 2.79
C PRO A 6 -18.41 -9.25 1.58
N THR A 7 -19.32 -8.43 1.07
CA THR A 7 -19.16 -7.59 -0.14
C THR A 7 -17.88 -6.73 -0.08
N ASN A 8 -17.44 -6.39 1.14
CA ASN A 8 -16.22 -5.65 1.42
C ASN A 8 -14.94 -6.42 1.03
N ALA A 9 -14.91 -7.75 1.18
CA ALA A 9 -13.76 -8.58 0.80
C ALA A 9 -13.57 -8.63 -0.72
N PHE A 10 -14.69 -8.60 -1.47
CA PHE A 10 -14.65 -8.50 -2.93
C PHE A 10 -14.07 -7.14 -3.36
N SER A 11 -14.54 -6.04 -2.77
CA SER A 11 -14.08 -4.68 -3.07
C SER A 11 -12.57 -4.48 -2.84
N VAL A 12 -12.02 -4.97 -1.72
CA VAL A 12 -10.59 -4.85 -1.41
C VAL A 12 -9.71 -5.66 -2.36
N THR A 13 -10.16 -6.85 -2.77
CA THR A 13 -9.43 -7.69 -3.74
C THR A 13 -9.51 -7.12 -5.15
N SER A 14 -10.69 -6.62 -5.56
CA SER A 14 -10.90 -5.93 -6.83
C SER A 14 -10.05 -4.68 -6.95
N GLY A 15 -9.86 -3.90 -5.88
CA GLY A 15 -9.04 -2.69 -5.92
C GLY A 15 -7.59 -2.95 -6.34
N THR A 16 -7.01 -4.08 -5.91
CA THR A 16 -5.65 -4.46 -6.32
C THR A 16 -5.60 -4.85 -7.81
N VAL A 17 -6.57 -5.67 -8.25
CA VAL A 17 -6.66 -6.07 -9.67
C VAL A 17 -6.84 -4.84 -10.56
N VAL A 18 -7.72 -3.91 -10.17
CA VAL A 18 -7.96 -2.66 -10.88
C VAL A 18 -6.71 -1.78 -10.90
N ALA A 19 -5.91 -1.75 -9.83
CA ALA A 19 -4.66 -1.00 -9.81
C ALA A 19 -3.61 -1.58 -10.77
N PHE A 20 -3.45 -2.91 -10.83
CA PHE A 20 -2.56 -3.55 -11.81
C PHE A 20 -3.05 -3.37 -13.24
N VAL A 21 -4.35 -3.51 -13.49
CA VAL A 21 -4.96 -3.22 -14.79
C VAL A 21 -4.75 -1.76 -15.16
N GLY A 22 -4.97 -0.83 -14.23
CA GLY A 22 -4.72 0.60 -14.41
C GLY A 22 -3.27 0.92 -14.73
N GLY A 23 -2.31 0.26 -14.06
CA GLY A 23 -0.89 0.35 -14.38
C GLY A 23 -0.57 -0.16 -15.79
N GLY A 24 -1.14 -1.30 -16.17
CA GLY A 24 -1.00 -1.86 -17.53
C GLY A 24 -1.60 -0.94 -18.60
N VAL A 25 -2.80 -0.41 -18.35
CA VAL A 25 -3.44 0.60 -19.22
C VAL A 25 -2.57 1.85 -19.30
N GLY A 26 -2.01 2.32 -18.19
CA GLY A 26 -1.07 3.45 -18.18
C GLY A 26 0.16 3.21 -19.06
N ALA A 27 0.73 1.99 -19.01
CA ALA A 27 1.85 1.61 -19.88
C ALA A 27 1.44 1.56 -21.37
N LEU A 28 0.24 1.04 -21.69
CA LEU A 28 -0.29 1.04 -23.06
C LEU A 28 -0.53 2.46 -23.58
N LEU A 29 -1.10 3.34 -22.76
CA LEU A 29 -1.30 4.74 -23.10
C LEU A 29 0.05 5.46 -23.30
N ARG A 30 1.06 5.15 -22.48
CA ARG A 30 2.42 5.67 -22.64
C ARG A 30 3.06 5.22 -23.95
N TRP A 31 2.84 3.98 -24.35
CA TRP A 31 3.29 3.48 -25.64
C TRP A 31 2.57 4.16 -26.81
N ALA A 32 1.26 4.36 -26.71
CA ALA A 32 0.45 4.97 -27.77
C ALA A 32 0.66 6.49 -27.93
N PHE A 33 0.78 7.23 -26.83
CA PHE A 33 0.88 8.70 -26.83
C PHE A 33 2.31 9.24 -26.70
N GLY A 34 3.28 8.35 -26.51
CA GLY A 34 4.70 8.69 -26.43
C GLY A 34 5.17 9.20 -25.06
N ALA A 35 6.49 9.23 -24.88
CA ALA A 35 7.13 9.52 -23.60
C ALA A 35 7.30 11.03 -23.28
N GLY A 36 6.97 11.91 -24.22
CA GLY A 36 7.12 13.36 -24.07
C GLY A 36 6.09 14.01 -23.14
N HIS A 37 6.23 15.33 -22.96
CA HIS A 37 5.31 16.14 -22.15
C HIS A 37 3.86 16.03 -22.64
N THR A 38 3.65 15.99 -23.96
CA THR A 38 2.31 15.85 -24.58
C THR A 38 1.66 14.51 -24.23
N GLY A 39 2.40 13.40 -24.31
CA GLY A 39 1.89 12.09 -23.95
C GLY A 39 1.61 11.96 -22.45
N THR A 40 2.46 12.55 -21.62
CA THR A 40 2.23 12.66 -20.17
C THR A 40 0.96 13.46 -19.86
N ALA A 41 0.76 14.60 -20.53
CA ALA A 41 -0.45 15.42 -20.38
C ALA A 41 -1.72 14.68 -20.82
N ALA A 42 -1.66 13.92 -21.92
CA ALA A 42 -2.78 13.11 -22.40
C ALA A 42 -3.18 12.01 -21.39
N ILE A 43 -2.20 11.31 -20.81
CA ILE A 43 -2.44 10.30 -19.76
C ILE A 43 -3.09 10.95 -18.54
N LEU A 44 -2.58 12.10 -18.09
CA LEU A 44 -3.14 12.83 -16.96
C LEU A 44 -4.57 13.29 -17.23
N ALA A 45 -4.86 13.79 -18.43
CA ALA A 45 -6.21 14.19 -18.83
C ALA A 45 -7.18 12.99 -18.87
N ALA A 46 -6.73 11.84 -19.38
CA ALA A 46 -7.52 10.61 -19.36
C ALA A 46 -7.82 10.14 -17.93
N SER A 47 -6.82 10.16 -17.04
CA SER A 47 -7.02 9.85 -15.61
C SER A 47 -8.02 10.81 -14.96
N ALA A 48 -7.91 12.12 -15.23
CA ALA A 48 -8.86 13.10 -14.73
C ALA A 48 -10.29 12.81 -15.22
N GLY A 49 -10.47 12.47 -16.50
CA GLY A 49 -11.76 12.06 -17.06
C GLY A 49 -12.36 10.82 -16.37
N LEU A 50 -11.54 9.81 -16.08
CA LEU A 50 -11.97 8.62 -15.34
C LEU A 50 -12.42 8.96 -13.91
N TYR A 51 -11.73 9.86 -13.22
CA TYR A 51 -12.14 10.33 -11.90
C TYR A 51 -13.48 11.09 -11.94
N VAL A 52 -13.69 11.94 -12.95
CA VAL A 52 -14.95 12.65 -13.15
C VAL A 52 -16.09 11.66 -13.42
N LEU A 53 -15.86 10.66 -14.28
CA LEU A 53 -16.84 9.62 -14.57
C LEU A 53 -17.19 8.80 -13.33
N ALA A 54 -16.19 8.41 -12.53
CA ALA A 54 -16.42 7.72 -11.26
C ALA A 54 -17.28 8.55 -10.30
N GLY A 55 -17.00 9.86 -10.21
CA GLY A 55 -17.83 10.81 -9.46
C GLY A 55 -19.26 10.88 -10.00
N ALA A 56 -19.44 10.96 -11.31
CA ALA A 56 -20.77 10.98 -11.94
C ALA A 56 -21.55 9.68 -11.68
N VAL A 57 -20.92 8.51 -11.80
CA VAL A 57 -21.53 7.22 -11.46
C VAL A 57 -21.95 7.18 -9.99
N ALA A 58 -21.13 7.71 -9.08
CA ALA A 58 -21.49 7.80 -7.67
C ALA A 58 -22.75 8.66 -7.42
N THR A 59 -23.00 9.68 -8.24
CA THR A 59 -24.25 10.47 -8.16
C THR A 59 -25.51 9.71 -8.58
N GLY A 60 -25.36 8.59 -9.31
CA GLY A 60 -26.46 7.73 -9.72
C GLY A 60 -27.04 6.86 -8.60
N PHE A 61 -26.37 6.77 -7.46
CA PHE A 61 -26.88 5.98 -6.33
C PHE A 61 -28.00 6.72 -5.58
N PRO A 62 -29.14 6.06 -5.30
CA PRO A 62 -30.23 6.66 -4.54
C PRO A 62 -29.75 7.14 -3.17
N ARG A 63 -30.16 8.37 -2.79
CA ARG A 63 -29.87 8.96 -1.47
C ARG A 63 -30.35 8.01 -0.36
N GLY A 64 -29.46 7.62 0.54
CA GLY A 64 -29.73 6.68 1.64
C GLY A 64 -29.26 5.22 1.42
N ARG A 65 -28.72 4.88 0.24
CA ARG A 65 -28.09 3.57 -0.02
C ARG A 65 -26.60 3.51 0.35
N LEU A 66 -25.92 4.67 0.34
CA LEU A 66 -24.49 4.80 0.61
C LEU A 66 -24.30 5.83 1.73
N GLY A 67 -24.18 5.35 2.98
CA GLY A 67 -23.90 6.19 4.16
C GLY A 67 -25.07 6.39 5.11
N PRO A 68 -24.81 6.87 6.34
CA PRO A 68 -25.81 7.03 7.39
C PRO A 68 -26.96 7.96 6.96
N PRO A 69 -28.17 7.82 7.56
CA PRO A 69 -29.34 8.60 7.18
C PRO A 69 -29.06 10.11 7.19
N ALA A 70 -29.58 10.77 6.16
CA ALA A 70 -29.15 12.08 5.70
C ALA A 70 -29.22 13.17 6.77
N VAL A 71 -28.10 13.85 7.00
CA VAL A 71 -28.10 15.24 7.49
C VAL A 71 -28.43 16.12 6.28
N GLU A 72 -29.35 17.08 6.48
CA GLU A 72 -29.90 17.99 5.47
C GLU A 72 -28.84 18.64 4.57
N ARG A 73 -29.30 19.07 3.37
CA ARG A 73 -28.58 19.74 2.28
C ARG A 73 -27.37 20.55 2.79
N SER A 74 -26.22 19.89 2.88
CA SER A 74 -25.00 20.52 3.33
C SER A 74 -24.39 21.28 2.14
N SER A 75 -24.05 22.54 2.34
CA SER A 75 -23.17 23.25 1.41
C SER A 75 -21.89 22.45 1.20
N ALA A 76 -21.22 22.56 0.05
CA ALA A 76 -19.97 21.83 -0.20
C ALA A 76 -18.95 21.97 0.95
N ARG A 77 -18.93 23.12 1.63
CA ARG A 77 -18.11 23.39 2.82
C ARG A 77 -18.52 22.56 4.04
N GLN A 78 -19.82 22.41 4.31
CA GLN A 78 -20.34 21.57 5.39
C GLN A 78 -20.16 20.07 5.08
N ALA A 79 -20.25 19.67 3.81
CA ALA A 79 -19.92 18.31 3.39
C ALA A 79 -18.44 17.99 3.64
N VAL A 80 -17.53 18.91 3.28
CA VAL A 80 -16.09 18.78 3.60
C VAL A 80 -15.85 18.76 5.11
N GLY A 81 -16.49 19.65 5.87
CA GLY A 81 -16.42 19.65 7.34
C GLY A 81 -16.84 18.31 7.94
N GLY A 82 -17.97 17.76 7.51
CA GLY A 82 -18.43 16.44 7.96
C GLY A 82 -17.51 15.28 7.58
N VAL A 83 -16.81 15.36 6.44
CA VAL A 83 -15.77 14.39 6.07
C VAL A 83 -14.56 14.51 6.99
N LEU A 84 -14.07 15.73 7.25
CA LEU A 84 -12.93 15.97 8.15
C LEU A 84 -13.23 15.55 9.59
N ASP A 85 -14.41 15.88 10.10
CA ASP A 85 -14.87 15.45 11.43
C ASP A 85 -15.01 13.93 11.48
N GLY A 86 -15.58 13.31 10.43
CA GLY A 86 -15.66 11.86 10.30
C GLY A 86 -14.29 11.16 10.27
N LEU A 87 -13.31 11.76 9.60
CA LEU A 87 -11.92 11.27 9.60
C LEU A 87 -11.28 11.42 10.98
N GLY A 88 -11.50 12.56 11.66
CA GLY A 88 -11.04 12.78 13.03
C GLY A 88 -11.63 11.77 14.02
N ASP A 89 -12.92 11.47 13.89
CA ASP A 89 -13.59 10.45 14.70
C ASP A 89 -13.12 9.04 14.39
N GLY A 90 -12.87 8.73 13.11
CA GLY A 90 -12.24 7.47 12.69
C GLY A 90 -10.85 7.30 13.29
N ALA A 91 -10.01 8.34 13.25
CA ALA A 91 -8.66 8.34 13.82
C ALA A 91 -8.69 8.20 15.35
N ARG A 92 -9.57 8.93 16.05
CA ARG A 92 -9.75 8.79 17.51
C ARG A 92 -10.25 7.39 17.89
N HIS A 93 -11.19 6.84 17.13
CA HIS A 93 -11.73 5.50 17.34
C HIS A 93 -10.64 4.42 17.20
N LEU A 94 -9.71 4.66 16.28
CA LEU A 94 -8.59 3.78 16.00
C LEU A 94 -7.48 3.89 17.05
N ALA A 95 -7.17 5.11 17.50
CA ALA A 95 -6.20 5.35 18.58
C ALA A 95 -6.60 4.68 19.90
N ARG A 96 -7.91 4.45 20.12
CA ARG A 96 -8.43 3.71 21.28
C ARG A 96 -8.34 2.18 21.13
N ARG A 97 -7.94 1.67 19.97
CA ARG A 97 -7.82 0.23 19.67
C ARG A 97 -6.37 -0.12 19.39
N PRO A 98 -5.61 -0.61 20.39
CA PRO A 98 -4.17 -0.81 20.27
C PRO A 98 -3.79 -1.77 19.13
N GLN A 99 -4.59 -2.81 18.88
CA GLN A 99 -4.34 -3.74 17.76
C GLN A 99 -4.54 -3.07 16.38
N ALA A 100 -5.58 -2.25 16.21
CA ALA A 100 -5.82 -1.51 14.97
C ALA A 100 -4.73 -0.45 14.73
N ALA A 101 -4.31 0.26 15.78
CA ALA A 101 -3.21 1.22 15.73
C ALA A 101 -1.87 0.55 15.40
N LEU A 102 -1.58 -0.61 16.00
CA LEU A 102 -0.38 -1.38 15.71
C LEU A 102 -0.35 -1.87 14.25
N ALA A 103 -1.48 -2.41 13.76
CA ALA A 103 -1.64 -2.82 12.38
C ALA A 103 -1.41 -1.65 11.40
N LEU A 104 -2.02 -0.49 11.66
CA LEU A 104 -1.81 0.70 10.84
C LEU A 104 -0.38 1.25 10.90
N GLY A 105 0.26 1.16 12.06
CA GLY A 105 1.67 1.47 12.22
C GLY A 105 2.54 0.57 11.34
N ALA A 106 2.27 -0.74 11.33
CA ALA A 106 3.03 -1.71 10.53
C ALA A 106 2.93 -1.48 9.02
N ILE A 107 1.71 -1.28 8.50
CA ILE A 107 1.54 -1.02 7.06
C ILE A 107 2.11 0.34 6.67
N SER A 108 1.97 1.37 7.51
CA SER A 108 2.55 2.70 7.24
C SER A 108 4.08 2.63 7.22
N PHE A 109 4.66 1.96 8.22
CA PHE A 109 6.08 1.70 8.30
C PHE A 109 6.61 0.98 7.06
N HIS A 110 5.99 -0.15 6.69
CA HIS A 110 6.35 -0.88 5.48
C HIS A 110 6.18 0.00 4.22
N ARG A 111 5.07 0.72 4.11
CA ARG A 111 4.74 1.57 2.95
C ARG A 111 5.77 2.68 2.76
N PHE A 112 6.24 3.28 3.84
CA PHE A 112 7.31 4.27 3.79
C PHE A 112 8.60 3.66 3.21
N LEU A 113 9.07 2.55 3.80
CA LEU A 113 10.29 1.88 3.36
C LEU A 113 10.20 1.37 1.92
N TYR A 114 9.07 0.76 1.56
CA TYR A 114 8.78 0.35 0.18
C TYR A 114 8.83 1.54 -0.77
N GLY A 115 8.26 2.69 -0.39
CA GLY A 115 8.30 3.92 -1.20
C GLY A 115 9.73 4.39 -1.47
N VAL A 116 10.58 4.40 -0.44
CA VAL A 116 12.01 4.74 -0.61
C VAL A 116 12.71 3.78 -1.57
N VAL A 117 12.52 2.47 -1.39
CA VAL A 117 13.12 1.45 -2.27
C VAL A 117 12.55 1.55 -3.69
N LEU A 118 11.30 1.92 -3.87
CA LEU A 118 10.70 2.08 -5.18
C LEU A 118 11.33 3.25 -5.95
N ILE A 119 11.51 4.41 -5.32
CA ILE A 119 12.19 5.54 -5.96
C ILE A 119 13.66 5.19 -6.24
N MET A 120 14.32 4.49 -5.31
CA MET A 120 15.67 3.96 -5.54
C MET A 120 15.70 3.02 -6.75
N THR A 121 14.72 2.12 -6.88
CA THR A 121 14.58 1.20 -8.00
C THR A 121 14.40 1.96 -9.32
N LEU A 122 13.56 3.00 -9.35
CA LEU A 122 13.37 3.85 -10.53
C LEU A 122 14.69 4.49 -10.98
N LEU A 123 15.43 5.09 -10.04
CA LEU A 123 16.71 5.74 -10.34
C LEU A 123 17.77 4.72 -10.79
N LEU A 124 17.88 3.58 -10.11
CA LEU A 124 18.79 2.51 -10.49
C LEU A 124 18.50 1.99 -11.90
N CYS A 125 17.23 1.73 -12.23
CA CYS A 125 16.85 1.27 -13.57
C CYS A 125 17.11 2.36 -14.62
N ARG A 126 16.89 3.63 -14.29
CA ARG A 126 17.03 4.73 -15.23
C ARG A 126 18.49 5.14 -15.49
N TYR A 127 19.36 5.01 -14.50
CA TYR A 127 20.68 5.64 -14.49
C TYR A 127 21.84 4.74 -14.06
N HIS A 128 21.59 3.58 -13.43
CA HIS A 128 22.66 2.72 -12.91
C HIS A 128 22.81 1.41 -13.67
N PHE A 129 21.70 0.73 -13.98
CA PHE A 129 21.73 -0.56 -14.68
C PHE A 129 21.87 -0.41 -16.19
N THR A 130 21.55 0.76 -16.73
CA THR A 130 21.65 1.06 -18.16
C THR A 130 21.82 2.56 -18.39
N ASP A 131 22.52 2.91 -19.46
CA ASP A 131 22.68 4.29 -19.95
C ASP A 131 21.50 4.72 -20.85
N ASP A 132 20.73 3.76 -21.37
CA ASP A 132 19.57 4.01 -22.24
C ASP A 132 18.29 4.22 -21.41
N ALA A 133 17.65 5.36 -21.64
CA ALA A 133 16.41 5.77 -20.98
C ALA A 133 15.24 4.81 -21.22
N ASP A 134 15.06 4.36 -22.46
CA ASP A 134 13.91 3.54 -22.84
C ASP A 134 14.10 2.12 -22.29
N ALA A 135 15.32 1.59 -22.40
CA ALA A 135 15.70 0.33 -21.75
C ALA A 135 15.50 0.40 -20.23
N GLY A 136 15.88 1.52 -19.59
CA GLY A 136 15.72 1.71 -18.16
C GLY A 136 14.26 1.73 -17.70
N MET A 137 13.37 2.35 -18.48
CA MET A 137 11.93 2.33 -18.19
C MET A 137 11.30 0.95 -18.43
N ALA A 138 11.77 0.21 -19.45
CA ALA A 138 11.36 -1.17 -19.68
C ALA A 138 11.80 -2.07 -18.50
N LEU A 139 13.04 -1.92 -18.04
CA LEU A 139 13.57 -2.63 -16.88
C LEU A 139 12.81 -2.28 -15.60
N PHE A 140 12.54 -1.00 -15.35
CA PHE A 140 11.71 -0.58 -14.21
C PHE A 140 10.32 -1.23 -14.24
N THR A 141 9.70 -1.33 -15.43
CA THR A 141 8.42 -2.01 -15.61
C THR A 141 8.54 -3.51 -15.31
N LEU A 142 9.63 -4.16 -15.71
CA LEU A 142 9.90 -5.56 -15.38
C LEU A 142 10.08 -5.77 -13.87
N VAL A 143 10.84 -4.91 -13.19
CA VAL A 143 11.04 -4.97 -11.74
C VAL A 143 9.73 -4.73 -11.00
N LEU A 144 8.91 -3.77 -11.45
CA LEU A 144 7.55 -3.56 -10.96
C LEU A 144 6.66 -4.79 -11.19
N GLY A 145 6.77 -5.43 -12.36
CA GLY A 145 6.07 -6.67 -12.69
C GLY A 145 6.47 -7.81 -11.74
N ALA A 146 7.76 -7.94 -11.41
CA ALA A 146 8.26 -8.91 -10.44
C ALA A 146 7.71 -8.63 -9.03
N SER A 147 7.70 -7.37 -8.58
CA SER A 147 7.03 -6.97 -7.33
C SER A 147 5.54 -7.32 -7.38
N GLY A 148 4.87 -7.10 -8.51
CA GLY A 148 3.48 -7.49 -8.71
C GLY A 148 3.24 -9.00 -8.62
N ALA A 149 4.10 -9.82 -9.23
CA ALA A 149 4.05 -11.27 -9.10
C ALA A 149 4.24 -11.69 -7.63
N GLY A 150 5.19 -11.06 -6.93
CA GLY A 150 5.38 -11.25 -5.49
C GLY A 150 4.14 -10.90 -4.70
N PHE A 151 3.47 -9.80 -5.05
CA PHE A 151 2.20 -9.40 -4.46
C PHE A 151 1.13 -10.50 -4.59
N PHE A 152 0.94 -11.08 -5.78
CA PHE A 152 0.00 -12.20 -5.97
C PHE A 152 0.37 -13.41 -5.12
N VAL A 153 1.67 -13.77 -5.07
CA VAL A 153 2.15 -14.86 -4.23
C VAL A 153 1.88 -14.57 -2.75
N GLY A 154 2.10 -13.34 -2.28
CA GLY A 154 1.75 -12.91 -0.94
C GLY A 154 0.26 -13.07 -0.62
N ALA A 155 -0.63 -12.78 -1.59
CA ALA A 155 -2.07 -12.97 -1.44
C ALA A 155 -2.45 -14.45 -1.22
N VAL A 156 -1.78 -15.36 -1.93
CA VAL A 156 -2.02 -16.81 -1.86
C VAL A 156 -1.43 -17.41 -0.58
N LEU A 157 -0.23 -16.99 -0.19
CA LEU A 157 0.49 -17.54 0.96
C LEU A 157 -0.05 -17.05 2.31
N THR A 158 -0.59 -15.83 2.35
CA THR A 158 -0.97 -15.20 3.62
C THR A 158 -2.10 -15.92 4.36
N PRO A 159 -3.25 -16.26 3.74
CA PRO A 159 -4.33 -16.95 4.46
C PRO A 159 -3.93 -18.26 5.15
N PRO A 160 -3.24 -19.22 4.48
CA PRO A 160 -2.80 -20.44 5.17
C PRO A 160 -1.72 -20.18 6.22
N ALA A 161 -0.81 -19.23 6.01
CA ALA A 161 0.21 -18.87 6.99
C ALA A 161 -0.41 -18.27 8.25
N VAL A 162 -1.35 -17.34 8.09
CA VAL A 162 -2.09 -16.71 9.20
C VAL A 162 -2.89 -17.75 9.99
N ARG A 163 -3.53 -18.73 9.35
CA ARG A 163 -4.23 -19.82 10.07
C ARG A 163 -3.31 -20.67 10.94
N ARG A 164 -2.03 -20.80 10.57
CA ARG A 164 -1.05 -21.63 11.29
C ARG A 164 -0.27 -20.87 12.36
N LEU A 165 0.07 -19.61 12.08
CA LEU A 165 1.01 -18.82 12.88
C LEU A 165 0.34 -17.65 13.62
N GLY A 166 -0.84 -17.22 13.18
CA GLY A 166 -1.46 -15.97 13.58
C GLY A 166 -0.98 -14.76 12.79
N LYS A 167 -1.77 -13.68 12.80
CA LYS A 167 -1.51 -12.44 12.04
C LYS A 167 -0.23 -11.74 12.48
N ASP A 168 0.02 -11.68 13.78
CA ASP A 168 1.14 -10.92 14.32
C ASP A 168 2.48 -11.62 14.06
N ALA A 169 2.53 -12.94 14.21
CA ALA A 169 3.72 -13.73 13.89
C ALA A 169 4.01 -13.69 12.38
N TRP A 170 2.99 -13.79 11.54
CA TRP A 170 3.15 -13.68 10.09
C TRP A 170 3.63 -12.29 9.67
N THR A 171 3.01 -11.22 10.20
CA THR A 171 3.43 -9.83 9.93
C THR A 171 4.88 -9.59 10.35
N SER A 172 5.28 -10.06 11.54
CA SER A 172 6.67 -10.00 11.99
C SER A 172 7.61 -10.76 11.05
N GLY A 173 7.23 -11.97 10.62
CA GLY A 173 7.99 -12.78 9.68
C GLY A 173 8.16 -12.11 8.31
N LEU A 174 7.15 -11.42 7.81
CA LEU A 174 7.22 -10.66 6.57
C LEU A 174 8.15 -9.45 6.69
N LEU A 175 8.11 -8.70 7.80
CA LEU A 175 9.05 -7.60 8.03
C LEU A 175 10.50 -8.12 8.10
N ALA A 176 10.72 -9.28 8.73
CA ALA A 176 12.01 -9.93 8.79
C ALA A 176 12.48 -10.38 7.39
N ALA A 177 11.57 -10.95 6.60
CA ALA A 177 11.83 -11.33 5.20
C ALA A 177 12.18 -10.10 4.35
N GLY A 178 11.56 -8.94 4.61
CA GLY A 178 11.94 -7.67 3.99
C GLY A 178 13.37 -7.26 4.30
N ALA A 179 13.78 -7.32 5.58
CA ALA A 179 15.15 -7.02 5.99
C ALA A 179 16.16 -7.97 5.32
N VAL A 180 15.93 -9.29 5.46
CA VAL A 180 16.84 -10.32 4.92
C VAL A 180 16.88 -10.28 3.40
N GLY A 181 15.73 -10.14 2.75
CA GLY A 181 15.62 -10.05 1.29
C GLY A 181 16.40 -8.87 0.74
N LEU A 182 16.22 -7.67 1.31
CA LEU A 182 16.99 -6.49 0.90
C LEU A 182 18.49 -6.64 1.18
N PHE A 183 18.87 -7.22 2.32
CA PHE A 183 20.27 -7.44 2.66
C PHE A 183 20.96 -8.41 1.68
N VAL A 184 20.33 -9.55 1.40
CA VAL A 184 20.92 -10.60 0.56
C VAL A 184 20.86 -10.24 -0.92
N LEU A 185 19.73 -9.67 -1.38
CA LEU A 185 19.44 -9.52 -2.81
C LEU A 185 19.71 -8.10 -3.34
N CYS A 186 19.58 -7.06 -2.51
CA CYS A 186 19.68 -5.67 -2.99
C CYS A 186 21.01 -5.01 -2.65
N LEU A 187 21.71 -5.42 -1.58
CA LEU A 187 22.99 -4.82 -1.18
C LEU A 187 24.08 -4.85 -2.26
N PRO A 188 24.17 -5.87 -3.14
CA PRO A 188 25.12 -5.87 -4.25
C PRO A 188 24.84 -4.80 -5.32
N PHE A 189 23.59 -4.28 -5.39
CA PHE A 189 23.10 -3.47 -6.50
C PHE A 189 23.33 -4.16 -7.86
N ASP A 190 22.98 -5.44 -7.94
CA ASP A 190 22.93 -6.22 -9.18
C ASP A 190 21.50 -6.23 -9.72
N GLU A 191 21.30 -6.07 -11.02
CA GLU A 191 19.98 -5.98 -11.65
C GLU A 191 19.09 -7.20 -11.35
N ARG A 192 19.63 -8.41 -11.50
CA ARG A 192 18.87 -9.66 -11.37
C ARG A 192 18.52 -9.91 -9.91
N ALA A 193 19.49 -9.72 -9.03
CA ALA A 193 19.27 -9.82 -7.59
C ALA A 193 18.27 -8.75 -7.10
N TRP A 194 18.37 -7.52 -7.61
CA TRP A 194 17.43 -6.44 -7.28
C TRP A 194 16.00 -6.77 -7.70
N THR A 195 15.83 -7.36 -8.89
CA THR A 195 14.52 -7.83 -9.38
C THR A 195 13.92 -8.90 -8.46
N ALA A 196 14.74 -9.84 -7.99
CA ALA A 196 14.32 -10.84 -7.00
C ALA A 196 13.96 -10.19 -5.64
N GLY A 197 14.71 -9.17 -5.22
CA GLY A 197 14.41 -8.38 -4.03
C GLY A 197 13.07 -7.64 -4.13
N ALA A 198 12.75 -7.09 -5.32
CA ALA A 198 11.46 -6.47 -5.59
C ALA A 198 10.31 -7.47 -5.49
N PHE A 199 10.48 -8.69 -6.01
CA PHE A 199 9.51 -9.78 -5.81
C PHE A 199 9.29 -10.08 -4.33
N VAL A 200 10.36 -10.20 -3.53
CA VAL A 200 10.25 -10.44 -2.08
C VAL A 200 9.48 -9.29 -1.41
N LEU A 201 9.80 -8.04 -1.72
CA LEU A 201 9.06 -6.90 -1.18
C LEU A 201 7.59 -6.89 -1.61
N GLY A 202 7.27 -7.38 -2.81
CA GLY A 202 5.89 -7.60 -3.24
C GLY A 202 5.13 -8.56 -2.32
N VAL A 203 5.75 -9.71 -1.99
CA VAL A 203 5.17 -10.70 -1.04
C VAL A 203 4.95 -10.06 0.33
N VAL A 204 5.95 -9.34 0.84
CA VAL A 204 5.87 -8.60 2.12
C VAL A 204 4.73 -7.60 2.09
N SER A 205 4.63 -6.82 1.01
CA SER A 205 3.63 -5.76 0.88
C SER A 205 2.22 -6.29 0.96
N GLN A 206 1.91 -7.32 0.17
CA GLN A 206 0.58 -7.88 0.18
C GLN A 206 0.26 -8.63 1.48
N GLY A 207 1.24 -9.35 2.04
CA GLY A 207 0.99 -10.12 3.24
C GLY A 207 0.73 -9.24 4.47
N VAL A 208 1.50 -8.15 4.63
CA VAL A 208 1.25 -7.15 5.68
C VAL A 208 -0.11 -6.51 5.46
N LYS A 209 -0.42 -6.09 4.23
CA LYS A 209 -1.72 -5.49 3.88
C LYS A 209 -2.90 -6.39 4.27
N LEU A 210 -2.88 -7.68 3.89
CA LEU A 210 -3.95 -8.62 4.24
C LEU A 210 -4.15 -8.76 5.75
N CYS A 211 -3.05 -8.80 6.52
CA CYS A 211 -3.14 -8.88 7.97
C CYS A 211 -3.75 -7.62 8.59
N VAL A 212 -3.41 -6.45 8.05
CA VAL A 212 -4.00 -5.18 8.48
C VAL A 212 -5.48 -5.11 8.11
N ASP A 213 -5.83 -5.42 6.87
CA ASP A 213 -7.21 -5.38 6.39
C ASP A 213 -8.10 -6.30 7.25
N ALA A 214 -7.64 -7.52 7.54
CA ALA A 214 -8.34 -8.46 8.43
C ALA A 214 -8.46 -7.91 9.86
N THR A 215 -7.38 -7.34 10.41
CA THR A 215 -7.39 -6.76 11.76
C THR A 215 -8.34 -5.57 11.87
N LEU A 216 -8.38 -4.68 10.87
CA LEU A 216 -9.32 -3.58 10.83
C LEU A 216 -10.76 -4.09 10.72
N GLN A 217 -11.02 -5.11 9.91
CA GLN A 217 -12.36 -5.70 9.78
C GLN A 217 -12.85 -6.34 11.10
N GLU A 218 -11.96 -7.00 11.84
CA GLU A 218 -12.28 -7.66 13.12
C GLU A 218 -12.43 -6.68 14.28
N THR A 219 -11.63 -5.60 14.32
CA THR A 219 -11.54 -4.72 15.50
C THR A 219 -12.42 -3.47 15.40
N VAL A 220 -12.80 -3.05 14.19
CA VAL A 220 -13.56 -1.81 13.97
C VAL A 220 -15.04 -2.10 13.86
N ASP A 221 -15.85 -1.40 14.67
CA ASP A 221 -17.31 -1.52 14.63
C ASP A 221 -17.82 -1.17 13.23
N ASP A 222 -18.80 -1.92 12.72
CA ASP A 222 -19.38 -1.77 11.38
C ASP A 222 -19.73 -0.32 11.02
N ARG A 223 -20.28 0.44 11.98
CA ARG A 223 -20.64 1.86 11.81
C ARG A 223 -19.46 2.80 11.55
N PHE A 224 -18.24 2.41 11.91
CA PHE A 224 -17.01 3.19 11.73
C PHE A 224 -16.11 2.66 10.61
N ARG A 225 -16.36 1.45 10.08
CA ARG A 225 -15.49 0.83 9.07
C ARG A 225 -15.19 1.75 7.89
N GLY A 226 -16.20 2.34 7.25
CA GLY A 226 -15.98 3.25 6.12
C GLY A 226 -15.09 4.46 6.45
N ARG A 227 -15.26 5.05 7.64
CA ARG A 227 -14.43 6.17 8.11
C ARG A 227 -13.00 5.74 8.40
N VAL A 228 -12.81 4.57 9.01
CA VAL A 228 -11.49 4.01 9.30
C VAL A 228 -10.75 3.62 8.02
N PHE A 229 -11.41 2.99 7.05
CA PHE A 229 -10.81 2.66 5.76
C PHE A 229 -10.40 3.92 4.99
N ALA A 230 -11.17 5.01 5.07
CA ALA A 230 -10.76 6.29 4.49
C ALA A 230 -9.51 6.89 5.16
N VAL A 231 -9.42 6.82 6.50
CA VAL A 231 -8.19 7.23 7.23
C VAL A 231 -7.01 6.37 6.84
N TYR A 232 -7.20 5.05 6.76
CA TYR A 232 -6.19 4.10 6.32
C TYR A 232 -5.67 4.42 4.92
N ASP A 233 -6.56 4.63 3.94
CA ASP A 233 -6.18 4.95 2.57
C ASP A 233 -5.42 6.28 2.48
N MET A 234 -5.87 7.29 3.22
CA MET A 234 -5.18 8.58 3.25
C MET A 234 -3.79 8.45 3.87
N LEU A 235 -3.66 7.75 5.00
CA LEU A 235 -2.38 7.52 5.66
C LEU A 235 -1.44 6.74 4.74
N PHE A 236 -1.93 5.69 4.09
CA PHE A 236 -1.17 4.86 3.17
C PHE A 236 -0.59 5.67 1.99
N ASN A 237 -1.38 6.58 1.42
CA ASN A 237 -0.94 7.42 0.31
C ASN A 237 -0.06 8.59 0.78
N ALA A 238 -0.38 9.24 1.90
CA ALA A 238 0.41 10.34 2.45
C ALA A 238 1.81 9.88 2.85
N VAL A 239 1.92 8.70 3.48
CA VAL A 239 3.19 8.10 3.85
C VAL A 239 4.02 7.72 2.63
N PHE A 240 3.38 7.24 1.56
CA PHE A 240 4.06 6.96 0.30
C PHE A 240 4.57 8.22 -0.40
N ALA A 241 3.78 9.29 -0.41
CA ALA A 241 4.21 10.59 -0.93
C ALA A 241 5.37 11.16 -0.11
N LEU A 242 5.32 11.03 1.22
CA LEU A 242 6.42 11.41 2.11
C LEU A 242 7.69 10.61 1.81
N ALA A 243 7.57 9.29 1.62
CA ALA A 243 8.70 8.45 1.22
C ALA A 243 9.32 8.91 -0.10
N ALA A 244 8.50 9.27 -1.08
CA ALA A 244 8.99 9.81 -2.35
C ALA A 244 9.72 11.15 -2.17
N ALA A 245 9.20 12.06 -1.35
CA ALA A 245 9.85 13.33 -1.05
C ALA A 245 11.19 13.15 -0.31
N VAL A 246 11.24 12.24 0.67
CA VAL A 246 12.47 11.89 1.39
C VAL A 246 13.48 11.24 0.44
N ALA A 247 13.05 10.29 -0.40
CA ALA A 247 13.91 9.64 -1.36
C ALA A 247 14.48 10.63 -2.39
N ALA A 248 13.65 11.54 -2.90
CA ALA A 248 14.08 12.55 -3.87
C ALA A 248 15.12 13.54 -3.31
N THR A 249 15.18 13.71 -1.99
CA THR A 249 16.14 14.62 -1.32
C THR A 249 17.41 13.91 -0.85
N LEU A 250 17.33 12.63 -0.50
CA LEU A 250 18.44 11.89 0.09
C LEU A 250 19.16 10.96 -0.91
N LEU A 251 18.49 10.53 -1.97
CA LEU A 251 19.09 9.61 -2.93
C LEU A 251 19.98 10.35 -3.95
N PRO A 252 21.13 9.76 -4.33
CA PRO A 252 21.95 10.27 -5.42
C PRO A 252 21.22 10.13 -6.75
N ALA A 253 21.67 10.88 -7.76
CA ALA A 253 21.03 10.90 -9.08
C ALA A 253 20.99 9.53 -9.77
N ASP A 254 21.99 8.67 -9.52
CA ASP A 254 22.05 7.30 -10.05
C ASP A 254 21.24 6.29 -9.21
N GLY A 255 20.70 6.70 -8.07
CA GLY A 255 19.95 5.84 -7.15
C GLY A 255 20.81 4.89 -6.32
N ARG A 256 22.13 4.76 -6.57
CA ARG A 256 22.99 3.83 -5.83
C ARG A 256 23.35 4.41 -4.47
N ALA A 257 22.50 4.15 -3.48
CA ALA A 257 22.66 4.63 -2.10
C ALA A 257 22.82 3.50 -1.07
N PRO A 258 24.04 2.93 -0.90
CA PRO A 258 24.29 1.85 0.05
C PRO A 258 23.88 2.19 1.48
N LEU A 259 24.15 3.42 1.94
CA LEU A 259 23.77 3.86 3.28
C LEU A 259 22.26 3.93 3.45
N ALA A 260 21.53 4.50 2.48
CA ALA A 260 20.08 4.57 2.54
C ALA A 260 19.45 3.16 2.53
N LEU A 261 19.97 2.25 1.69
CA LEU A 261 19.53 0.86 1.67
C LEU A 261 19.82 0.15 2.99
N ALA A 262 21.01 0.33 3.57
CA ALA A 262 21.36 -0.22 4.88
C ALA A 262 20.43 0.28 5.99
N LEU A 263 20.09 1.57 5.99
CA LEU A 263 19.11 2.13 6.92
C LEU A 263 17.72 1.52 6.75
N VAL A 264 17.27 1.27 5.51
CA VAL A 264 16.01 0.58 5.24
C VAL A 264 16.05 -0.87 5.76
N ILE A 265 17.14 -1.59 5.54
CA ILE A 265 17.34 -2.97 6.05
C ILE A 265 17.27 -2.99 7.57
N VAL A 266 18.04 -2.11 8.23
CA VAL A 266 18.06 -1.98 9.69
C VAL A 266 16.68 -1.59 10.21
N ALA A 267 15.99 -0.68 9.52
CA ALA A 267 14.63 -0.31 9.87
C ALA A 267 13.70 -1.53 9.83
N TYR A 268 13.67 -2.32 8.74
CA TYR A 268 12.84 -3.54 8.69
C TYR A 268 13.16 -4.51 9.84
N GLY A 269 14.45 -4.68 10.16
CA GLY A 269 14.89 -5.49 11.30
C GLY A 269 14.37 -4.95 12.63
N ALA A 270 14.53 -3.65 12.88
CA ALA A 270 14.01 -2.98 14.07
C ALA A 270 12.47 -3.06 14.14
N GLY A 271 11.79 -2.82 13.03
CA GLY A 271 10.33 -2.91 12.90
C GLY A 271 9.82 -4.31 13.23
N THR A 272 10.55 -5.36 12.83
CA THR A 272 10.26 -6.75 13.23
C THR A 272 10.30 -6.91 14.76
N VAL A 273 11.38 -6.45 15.41
CA VAL A 273 11.56 -6.58 16.85
C VAL A 273 10.50 -5.78 17.61
N VAL A 274 10.29 -4.52 17.20
CA VAL A 274 9.32 -3.61 17.81
C VAL A 274 7.91 -4.17 17.67
N TYR A 275 7.49 -4.53 16.45
CA TYR A 275 6.15 -5.07 16.20
C TYR A 275 5.88 -6.31 17.05
N ARG A 276 6.81 -7.27 17.06
CA ARG A 276 6.68 -8.50 17.84
C ARG A 276 6.61 -8.22 19.35
N ALA A 277 7.44 -7.32 19.86
CA ALA A 277 7.42 -6.93 21.27
C ALA A 277 6.13 -6.21 21.68
N THR A 278 5.59 -5.37 20.81
CA THR A 278 4.32 -4.68 21.04
C THR A 278 3.11 -5.61 20.94
N ALA A 279 3.12 -6.53 19.96
CA ALA A 279 2.06 -7.52 19.79
C ALA A 279 1.98 -8.47 21.00
N ALA A 280 3.14 -8.91 21.52
CA ALA A 280 3.20 -9.76 22.72
C ALA A 280 2.70 -9.06 24.00
N ARG A 281 2.68 -7.72 24.03
CA ARG A 281 2.20 -6.92 25.17
C ARG A 281 0.72 -6.58 25.08
N ALA A 282 0.09 -6.73 23.92
CA ALA A 282 -1.34 -6.55 23.78
C ALA A 282 -2.03 -7.76 24.41
N PRO A 283 -2.70 -7.63 25.57
CA PRO A 283 -3.31 -8.79 26.22
C PRO A 283 -4.42 -9.35 25.34
N GLU A 284 -4.52 -10.68 25.23
CA GLU A 284 -5.76 -11.36 24.87
C GLU A 284 -6.84 -10.97 25.90
N ARG A 285 -7.61 -9.92 25.60
CA ARG A 285 -8.92 -9.70 26.23
C ARG A 285 -10.01 -9.97 25.20
N ALA A 286 -10.15 -11.25 24.84
CA ALA A 286 -11.32 -11.78 24.15
C ALA A 286 -11.43 -13.30 24.35
N ALA A 287 -11.43 -13.72 25.62
CA ALA A 287 -11.92 -15.04 26.02
C ALA A 287 -12.59 -14.93 27.40
N VAL A 288 -13.60 -14.07 27.50
CA VAL A 288 -14.56 -14.07 28.62
C VAL A 288 -15.92 -13.60 28.08
N GLY A 289 -16.92 -14.48 28.14
CA GLY A 289 -18.35 -14.16 28.01
C GLY A 289 -19.03 -14.73 26.78
#